data_AF-A0A9N7VQX9-F1
#
_entry.id   AF-A0A9N7VQX9-F1
#
_cell.length_a   1.000
_cell.length_b   1.000
_cell.length_c   1.000
_cell.angle_alpha   90.00
_cell.angle_beta   90.00
_cell.angle_gamma   90.00
#
_symmetry.space_group_name_H-M   'P 1'
#
loop_
_entity.id
_entity.type
_entity.pdbx_description
1 polymer ?
#
loop_
_entity_poly.entity_id
_entity_poly.type
_entity_poly.pdbx_seq_one_letter_code
_entity_poly.pdbx_strand_id
1 'polypeptide(L)'
;MAGLVDFKDEKEVKEFLDNLGVEYSFQCYKENDPEGCQRLADYMDGVKKNHEAAAQVLKHNCETHGHGESCYKLGAYHITGERA
;
A
#
# COMPACT_ATOMS: atom_id res chain seq x y z
N MET A 1 3.62 9.01 13.25
CA MET A 1 4.16 9.03 14.64
C MET A 1 4.87 7.71 14.88
N ALA A 2 6.19 7.69 15.01
CA ALA A 2 6.89 6.50 15.50
C ALA A 2 7.42 6.82 16.90
N GLY A 3 6.67 6.40 17.93
CA GLY A 3 7.27 6.21 19.25
C GLY A 3 8.36 5.14 19.18
N LEU A 4 9.08 4.92 20.27
CA LEU A 4 9.98 3.77 20.37
C LEU A 4 9.15 2.48 20.25
N VAL A 5 9.20 1.83 19.08
CA VAL A 5 8.63 0.50 18.83
C VAL A 5 9.70 -0.53 19.08
N ASP A 6 9.45 -1.53 19.92
CA ASP A 6 10.31 -2.70 20.03
C ASP A 6 10.01 -3.69 18.90
N PHE A 7 10.88 -3.72 17.89
CA PHE A 7 10.75 -4.64 16.75
C PHE A 7 10.99 -6.12 17.10
N LYS A 8 11.34 -6.44 18.36
CA LYS A 8 11.42 -7.82 18.85
C LYS A 8 10.10 -8.28 19.50
N ASP A 9 9.19 -7.35 19.81
CA ASP A 9 7.87 -7.67 20.34
C ASP A 9 6.84 -7.77 19.20
N GLU A 10 6.29 -8.96 18.98
CA GLU A 10 5.35 -9.23 17.89
C GLU A 10 4.08 -8.36 17.97
N LYS A 11 3.60 -8.06 19.18
CA LYS A 11 2.39 -7.27 19.39
C LYS A 11 2.65 -5.81 19.04
N GLU A 12 3.77 -5.24 19.47
CA GLU A 12 4.15 -3.87 19.10
C GLU A 12 4.38 -3.72 17.59
N VAL A 13 5.04 -4.70 16.96
CA VAL A 13 5.22 -4.73 15.50
C VAL A 13 3.88 -4.75 14.78
N LYS A 14 2.94 -5.58 15.24
CA LYS A 14 1.61 -5.67 14.63
C LYS A 14 0.85 -4.35 14.73
N GLU A 15 0.85 -3.73 15.91
CA GLU A 15 0.20 -2.43 16.11
C GLU A 15 0.83 -1.33 15.24
N PHE A 16 2.17 -1.31 15.14
CA PHE A 16 2.88 -0.41 14.26
C PHE A 16 2.48 -0.58 12.78
N LEU A 17 2.45 -1.83 12.30
CA LEU A 17 2.04 -2.13 10.92
C LEU A 17 0.57 -1.77 10.65
N ASP A 18 -0.34 -1.98 11.62
CA ASP A 18 -1.74 -1.58 11.47
C ASP A 18 -1.89 -0.06 11.40
N ASN A 19 -1.14 0.69 12.22
CA ASN A 19 -1.11 2.15 12.17
C ASN A 19 -0.54 2.70 10.85
N LEU A 20 0.51 2.06 10.29
CA LEU A 20 1.02 2.41 8.96
C LEU A 20 -0.04 2.24 7.87
N GLY A 21 -0.82 1.16 7.91
CA GLY A 21 -1.91 0.94 6.96
C GLY A 21 -2.96 2.07 6.99
N VAL A 22 -3.28 2.57 8.20
CA VAL A 22 -4.18 3.73 8.36
C VAL A 22 -3.56 5.01 7.80
N GLU A 23 -2.28 5.28 8.12
CA GLU A 23 -1.56 6.47 7.65
C GLU A 23 -1.49 6.50 6.11
N TYR A 24 -1.09 5.39 5.48
CA TYR A 24 -1.01 5.31 4.02
C TYR A 24 -2.38 5.43 3.36
N SER A 25 -3.43 4.85 3.96
CA SER A 25 -4.80 5.01 3.48
C SER A 25 -5.27 6.46 3.53
N PHE A 26 -4.94 7.17 4.61
CA PHE A 26 -5.25 8.59 4.74
C PHE A 26 -4.50 9.44 3.71
N GLN A 27 -3.19 9.23 3.56
CA GLN A 27 -2.38 9.91 2.55
C GLN A 27 -2.94 9.70 1.15
N CYS A 28 -3.26 8.45 0.81
CA CYS A 28 -3.80 8.10 -0.49
C CYS A 28 -5.17 8.75 -0.75
N TYR A 29 -6.18 8.44 0.07
CA TYR A 29 -7.56 8.78 -0.27
C TYR A 29 -8.02 10.14 0.23
N LYS A 30 -7.44 10.65 1.32
CA LYS A 30 -7.85 11.93 1.91
C LYS A 30 -6.96 13.08 1.46
N GLU A 31 -5.65 12.87 1.46
CA GLU A 31 -4.68 13.89 1.04
C GLU A 31 -4.43 13.87 -0.47
N ASN A 32 -4.85 12.81 -1.16
CA ASN A 32 -4.64 12.61 -2.61
C ASN A 32 -3.15 12.58 -2.97
N ASP A 33 -2.31 12.05 -2.07
CA ASP A 33 -0.87 11.89 -2.28
C ASP A 33 -0.60 10.63 -3.11
N PRO A 34 -0.08 10.74 -4.35
CA PRO A 34 0.23 9.58 -5.19
C PRO A 34 1.26 8.65 -4.55
N GLU A 35 2.21 9.18 -3.80
CA GLU A 35 3.22 8.39 -3.09
C GLU A 35 2.59 7.64 -1.91
N GLY A 36 1.62 8.26 -1.23
CA GLY A 36 0.80 7.63 -0.21
C GLY A 36 0.02 6.43 -0.75
N CYS A 37 -0.56 6.56 -1.94
CA CYS A 37 -1.23 5.45 -2.62
C CYS A 37 -0.26 4.33 -3.02
N GLN A 38 0.94 4.65 -3.51
CA GLN A 38 1.95 3.64 -3.82
C GLN A 38 2.35 2.85 -2.55
N ARG A 39 2.64 3.55 -1.45
CA ARG A 39 2.94 2.91 -0.14
C ARG A 39 1.79 2.04 0.37
N LEU A 40 0.54 2.48 0.19
CA LEU A 40 -0.63 1.69 0.57
C LEU A 40 -0.72 0.39 -0.25
N ALA A 41 -0.49 0.45 -1.56
CA ALA A 41 -0.46 -0.74 -2.40
C ALA A 41 0.63 -1.72 -1.96
N ASP A 42 1.85 -1.22 -1.71
CA ASP A 42 2.97 -2.04 -1.24
C ASP A 42 2.72 -2.65 0.15
N TYR A 43 2.03 -1.92 1.03
CA TYR A 43 1.57 -2.45 2.30
C TYR A 43 0.55 -3.58 2.14
N MET A 44 -0.45 -3.40 1.28
CA MET A 44 -1.46 -4.43 1.01
C MET A 44 -0.82 -5.71 0.45
N ASP A 45 0.13 -5.55 -0.47
CA ASP A 45 0.85 -6.65 -1.13
C ASP A 45 1.86 -7.34 -0.19
N GLY A 46 2.75 -6.56 0.40
CA GLY A 46 3.89 -7.05 1.16
C GLY A 46 3.54 -7.46 2.58
N VAL A 47 2.65 -6.72 3.25
CA VAL A 47 2.31 -6.91 4.67
C VAL A 47 1.00 -7.66 4.84
N LYS A 48 -0.08 -7.19 4.22
CA LYS A 48 -1.39 -7.86 4.34
C LYS A 48 -1.54 -9.10 3.44
N LYS A 49 -0.63 -9.29 2.48
CA LYS A 49 -0.69 -10.36 1.45
C LYS A 49 -2.03 -10.36 0.71
N ASN A 50 -2.61 -9.19 0.49
CA ASN A 50 -3.86 -8.99 -0.22
C ASN A 50 -3.58 -8.33 -1.57
N HIS A 51 -3.20 -9.16 -2.55
CA HIS A 51 -2.85 -8.73 -3.90
C HIS A 51 -4.03 -8.07 -4.63
N GLU A 52 -5.26 -8.50 -4.39
CA GLU A 52 -6.45 -7.91 -5.01
C GLU A 52 -6.67 -6.46 -4.52
N ALA A 53 -6.57 -6.23 -3.22
CA ALA A 53 -6.65 -4.87 -2.67
C ALA A 53 -5.47 -4.00 -3.15
N ALA A 54 -4.26 -4.56 -3.23
CA ALA A 54 -3.11 -3.86 -3.76
C ALA A 54 -3.34 -3.44 -5.22
N ALA A 55 -3.84 -4.34 -6.07
CA ALA A 55 -4.16 -4.05 -7.47
C ALA A 55 -5.18 -2.93 -7.62
N GLN A 56 -6.22 -2.91 -6.78
CA GLN A 56 -7.23 -1.85 -6.77
C GLN A 56 -6.62 -0.48 -6.43
N VAL A 57 -5.73 -0.41 -5.43
CA VAL A 57 -5.02 0.82 -5.08
C VAL A 57 -4.08 1.27 -6.20
N LEU A 58 -3.33 0.33 -6.79
CA LEU A 58 -2.43 0.61 -7.93
C LEU A 58 -3.19 1.14 -9.13
N LYS A 59 -4.34 0.53 -9.45
CA LYS A 59 -5.23 0.98 -10.51
C LYS A 59 -5.76 2.37 -10.25
N HIS A 60 -6.30 2.61 -9.05
CA HIS A 60 -6.78 3.94 -8.67
C HIS A 60 -5.69 5.01 -8.83
N ASN A 61 -4.48 4.74 -8.34
CA ASN A 61 -3.37 5.67 -8.39
C ASN A 61 -2.86 5.90 -9.83
N CYS A 62 -2.77 4.83 -10.62
CA CYS A 62 -2.43 4.92 -12.04
C CYS A 62 -3.44 5.76 -12.82
N GLU A 63 -4.73 5.46 -12.70
CA GLU A 63 -5.78 6.10 -13.50
C GLU A 63 -6.13 7.52 -13.03
N THR A 64 -6.05 7.79 -11.72
CA THR A 64 -6.47 9.08 -11.14
C THR A 64 -5.32 10.07 -11.06
N HIS A 65 -4.12 9.60 -10.68
CA HIS A 65 -2.96 10.46 -10.45
C HIS A 65 -1.90 10.35 -11.55
N GLY A 66 -2.04 9.42 -12.49
CA GLY A 66 -1.04 9.19 -13.55
C GLY A 66 0.30 8.68 -12.99
N HIS A 67 0.30 8.04 -11.82
CA HIS A 67 1.52 7.61 -11.15
C HIS A 67 2.16 6.44 -11.92
N GLY A 68 3.28 6.72 -12.59
CA GLY A 68 3.89 5.78 -13.55
C GLY A 68 4.34 4.46 -12.94
N GLU A 69 4.89 4.49 -11.72
CA GLU A 69 5.28 3.27 -11.00
C GLU A 69 4.05 2.40 -10.65
N SER A 70 2.94 3.03 -10.25
CA SER A 70 1.70 2.31 -9.97
C SER A 70 1.18 1.59 -11.21
N CYS A 71 1.20 2.28 -12.35
CA CYS A 71 0.81 1.70 -13.63
C CYS A 71 1.72 0.52 -14.02
N TYR A 72 3.04 0.68 -13.84
CA TYR A 72 4.01 -0.36 -14.14
C TYR A 72 3.79 -1.61 -13.27
N LYS A 73 3.62 -1.42 -11.96
CA LYS A 73 3.39 -2.52 -11.01
C LYS A 73 2.05 -3.22 -11.27
N LEU A 74 0.98 -2.47 -11.58
CA LEU A 74 -0.29 -3.06 -12.01
C LEU A 74 -0.14 -3.88 -13.29
N GLY A 75 0.63 -3.40 -14.25
CA GLY A 75 0.96 -4.16 -15.46
C GLY A 75 1.67 -5.47 -15.14
N ALA A 76 2.61 -5.47 -14.18
CA ALA A 76 3.27 -6.68 -13.72
C ALA A 76 2.29 -7.70 -13.13
N TYR A 77 1.33 -7.26 -12.30
CA TYR A 77 0.26 -8.12 -11.75
C TYR A 77 -0.57 -8.80 -12.84
N HIS A 78 -0.94 -8.06 -13.89
CA HIS A 78 -1.64 -8.63 -15.03
C HIS A 78 -0.82 -9.71 -15.76
N ILE A 79 0.51 -9.56 -15.81
CA ILE A 79 1.41 -10.53 -16.47
C ILE A 79 1.60 -11.78 -15.59
N THR A 80 1.76 -11.62 -14.28
CA THR A 80 2.01 -12.72 -13.35
C THR A 80 0.73 -13.49 -12.98
N GLY A 81 -0.45 -12.92 -13.25
CA GLY A 81 -1.74 -13.48 -12.83
C GLY A 81 -2.03 -13.28 -11.35
N GLU A 82 -1.23 -12.45 -10.67
CA GLU A 82 -1.52 -11.95 -9.33
C GLU A 82 -2.69 -10.98 -9.47
N ARG A 83 -3.85 -11.39 -8.94
CA ARG A 83 -5.17 -10.86 -9.34
C ARG A 83 -5.22 -9.34 -9.38
N ALA A 84 -5.59 -8.85 -10.55
CA ALA A 84 -5.97 -7.49 -10.87
C ALA A 84 -7.49 -7.32 -10.94
#